data_AF-A0A7J6PLL8-F1
#
_entry.id   AF-A0A7J6PLL8-F1
#
_cell.length_a   1.000
_cell.length_b   1.000
_cell.length_c   1.000
_cell.angle_alpha   90.00
_cell.angle_beta   90.00
_cell.angle_gamma   90.00
#
_symmetry.space_group_name_H-M   'P 1'
#
loop_
_entity.id
_entity.type
_entity.pdbx_description
1 polymer ?
#
loop_
_entity_poly.entity_id
_entity_poly.type
_entity_poly.pdbx_seq_one_letter_code
_entity_poly.pdbx_strand_id
1 'polypeptide(L)'
;MRSFTSSPQTAAAAFTGPVIELSSSSSSNNNSPASSSAVPSPASSSTLSSPMSGRGGSLCGEKKKEIILIGGSLGKRTMIKKHLQAYFPGVQEVWVSPHDLYRNATTMSSQAGVSGGFPGKTYAVAGSQQAGCGIVDYSGVLDCLEKDLITRSRTSDILGVVPMLDGFVPFADRICAALGLHSCGNNPLTSDHRTDKALMQRCLASKGLRHCESRSFTSADQALEWKRPSRDSPLVVKPANSGGCDGVCVCVTDEDLRDAFDDNMYRVNAERLTNEKMVVQEYLGALQEQPPVRAGLRRKRSKPGDGCEDPDSSSSGAPAEATESSRPCFEFIVNTVSVDGHHLLSDIWRGTPKAKLGSTECLYDIQESVPWSECPREVVDYAFAVLDATGVRNGAAHTEIMLRGDDVCLIEVNARVAGEVRGDLLRRATPQQQSFDQLYWLLLSPHKTLGVSTRDADISSRV
;
A
#
# COMPACT_ATOMS: atom_id res chain seq x y z
N MET A 1 -32.15 -32.74 24.97
CA MET A 1 -32.77 -32.53 26.29
C MET A 1 -31.67 -32.62 27.36
N ARG A 2 -31.18 -31.45 27.80
CA ARG A 2 -30.61 -31.12 29.12
C ARG A 2 -29.88 -29.78 28.96
N SER A 3 -30.63 -28.75 29.29
CA SER A 3 -30.26 -27.35 29.37
C SER A 3 -29.44 -27.07 30.63
N PHE A 4 -28.36 -26.30 30.51
CA PHE A 4 -27.87 -25.46 31.59
C PHE A 4 -27.56 -24.08 31.04
N THR A 5 -28.29 -23.11 31.58
CA THR A 5 -28.22 -21.67 31.31
C THR A 5 -27.31 -21.02 32.34
N SER A 6 -26.38 -20.17 31.91
CA SER A 6 -25.92 -19.01 32.69
C SER A 6 -25.17 -18.01 31.80
N SER A 7 -25.77 -16.84 31.63
CA SER A 7 -25.20 -15.62 31.07
C SER A 7 -24.34 -14.87 32.13
N PRO A 8 -23.56 -13.85 31.75
CA PRO A 8 -22.20 -13.61 32.26
C PRO A 8 -22.14 -12.61 33.43
N GLN A 9 -21.13 -12.77 34.29
CA GLN A 9 -20.69 -11.74 35.24
C GLN A 9 -19.55 -10.91 34.65
N THR A 10 -19.78 -9.61 34.61
CA THR A 10 -18.84 -8.53 34.35
C THR A 10 -17.86 -8.39 35.52
N ALA A 11 -16.56 -8.51 35.26
CA ALA A 11 -15.50 -8.13 36.20
C ALA A 11 -14.67 -7.01 35.58
N ALA A 12 -14.91 -5.78 36.05
CA ALA A 12 -14.06 -4.63 35.81
C ALA A 12 -12.82 -4.73 36.71
N ALA A 13 -11.64 -4.93 36.11
CA ALA A 13 -10.37 -4.83 36.80
C ALA A 13 -9.81 -3.41 36.62
N ALA A 14 -9.86 -2.62 37.69
CA ALA A 14 -9.16 -1.34 37.79
C ALA A 14 -7.66 -1.59 37.96
N PHE A 15 -6.86 -1.14 36.99
CA PHE A 15 -5.40 -1.06 37.11
C PHE A 15 -5.01 0.39 37.40
N THR A 16 -4.59 0.64 38.63
CA THR A 16 -3.95 1.89 39.08
C THR A 16 -2.43 1.76 38.95
N GLY A 17 -1.82 2.62 38.13
CA GLY A 17 -0.38 2.80 37.99
C GLY A 17 -0.07 4.27 37.62
N PRO A 18 1.12 4.80 37.96
CA PRO A 18 1.24 6.16 38.48
C PRO A 18 1.27 7.26 37.42
N VAL A 19 0.64 8.37 37.78
CA VAL A 19 0.68 9.67 37.10
C VAL A 19 2.04 10.32 37.38
N ILE A 20 2.76 10.66 36.31
CA ILE A 20 3.97 11.49 36.36
C ILE A 20 3.51 12.95 36.28
N GLU A 21 3.49 13.66 37.40
CA GLU A 21 3.24 15.10 37.46
C GLU A 21 4.50 15.87 37.02
N LEU A 22 4.34 16.68 35.98
CA LEU A 22 5.31 17.68 35.55
C LEU A 22 5.13 18.96 36.40
N SER A 23 6.08 19.20 37.30
CA SER A 23 6.18 20.43 38.08
C SER A 23 6.52 21.63 37.18
N SER A 24 5.58 22.56 37.05
CA SER A 24 5.83 23.90 36.49
C SER A 24 5.85 24.94 37.61
N SER A 25 7.05 25.44 37.91
CA SER A 25 7.27 26.53 38.85
C SER A 25 6.94 27.87 38.19
N SER A 26 5.84 28.50 38.60
CA SER A 26 5.53 29.90 38.29
C SER A 26 5.75 30.75 39.55
N SER A 27 6.74 31.64 39.48
CA SER A 27 7.02 32.65 40.50
C SER A 27 6.31 33.95 40.14
N SER A 28 5.25 34.27 40.86
CA SER A 28 4.56 35.56 40.86
C SER A 28 5.21 36.47 41.92
N ASN A 29 5.70 37.64 41.50
CA ASN A 29 6.05 38.74 42.41
C ASN A 29 5.10 39.91 42.12
N ASN A 30 4.15 40.10 43.03
CA ASN A 30 3.33 41.29 43.15
C ASN A 30 4.10 42.35 43.96
N ASN A 31 4.20 43.56 43.42
CA ASN A 31 4.32 44.77 44.25
C ASN A 31 3.71 45.95 43.48
N SER A 32 2.57 46.42 43.97
CA SER A 32 2.07 47.80 43.76
C SER A 32 2.52 48.65 44.95
N PRO A 33 2.53 50.00 44.86
CA PRO A 33 1.29 50.73 45.13
C PRO A 33 1.08 52.03 44.32
N ALA A 34 -0.20 52.45 44.25
CA ALA A 34 -0.81 53.80 44.29
C ALA A 34 -0.21 54.94 43.42
N SER A 35 -0.97 55.83 42.76
CA SER A 35 -2.14 56.58 43.22
C SER A 35 -2.80 57.41 42.09
N SER A 36 -4.04 57.85 42.40
CA SER A 36 -4.72 59.11 41.99
C SER A 36 -5.28 59.31 40.56
N SER A 37 -6.60 59.07 40.47
CA SER A 37 -7.68 60.02 40.09
C SER A 37 -7.50 61.00 38.91
N ALA A 38 -8.40 60.90 37.92
CA ALA A 38 -9.52 61.83 37.69
C ALA A 38 -9.97 61.82 36.20
N VAL A 39 -11.28 61.75 36.00
CA VAL A 39 -12.00 61.92 34.72
C VAL A 39 -12.61 63.34 34.75
N PRO A 40 -12.63 64.12 33.64
CA PRO A 40 -13.81 64.16 32.78
C PRO A 40 -13.56 64.42 31.27
N SER A 41 -14.47 63.91 30.43
CA SER A 41 -14.70 64.31 29.02
C SER A 41 -15.60 65.57 28.95
N PRO A 42 -16.19 66.02 27.82
CA PRO A 42 -15.87 65.92 26.37
C PRO A 42 -16.00 67.29 25.62
N ALA A 43 -15.56 67.38 24.35
CA ALA A 43 -16.00 68.31 23.27
C ALA A 43 -14.91 68.36 22.18
N SER A 44 -15.09 68.57 20.87
CA SER A 44 -16.16 68.54 19.87
C SER A 44 -15.53 69.08 18.57
N SER A 45 -16.01 68.66 17.38
CA SER A 45 -15.76 69.26 16.04
C SER A 45 -14.33 69.13 15.47
N SER A 46 -14.07 69.05 14.16
CA SER A 46 -14.84 68.78 12.94
C SER A 46 -13.81 68.66 11.80
N THR A 47 -13.97 67.64 10.96
CA THR A 47 -13.64 67.54 9.52
C THR A 47 -12.58 68.48 8.93
N LEU A 48 -11.49 67.89 8.39
CA LEU A 48 -10.87 68.32 7.13
C LEU A 48 -10.31 67.10 6.39
N SER A 49 -10.46 67.17 5.07
CA SER A 49 -10.36 66.17 4.02
C SER A 49 -8.99 65.49 3.81
N SER A 50 -9.07 64.28 3.25
CA SER A 50 -8.02 63.33 2.87
C SER A 50 -6.83 63.89 2.08
N PRO A 51 -5.73 63.12 2.03
CA PRO A 51 -5.17 62.75 0.74
C PRO A 51 -5.09 61.21 0.57
N MET A 52 -5.38 60.76 -0.64
CA MET A 52 -5.10 59.39 -1.08
C MET A 52 -3.58 59.17 -1.22
N SER A 53 -3.08 58.15 -0.54
CA SER A 53 -1.93 57.30 -0.89
C SER A 53 -1.84 56.25 0.24
N GLY A 54 -1.55 54.98 0.08
CA GLY A 54 -1.17 54.13 -1.03
C GLY A 54 -0.77 52.80 -0.35
N ARG A 55 -1.40 51.70 -0.78
CA ARG A 55 -0.95 50.31 -0.65
C ARG A 55 -0.21 49.88 0.64
N GLY A 56 -0.94 49.14 1.46
CA GLY A 56 -0.39 48.10 2.34
C GLY A 56 -1.20 46.80 2.26
N GLY A 57 -1.85 46.53 1.12
CA GLY A 57 -2.45 45.24 0.86
C GLY A 57 -1.33 44.25 0.55
N SER A 58 -1.16 43.24 1.41
CA SER A 58 -0.31 42.09 1.13
C SER A 58 -0.76 41.45 -0.20
N LEU A 59 -0.04 41.77 -1.27
CA LEU A 59 -0.11 41.05 -2.55
C LEU A 59 0.63 39.72 -2.37
N CYS A 60 0.09 38.83 -1.53
CA CYS A 60 0.39 37.41 -1.70
C CYS A 60 -0.52 36.95 -2.85
N GLY A 61 0.00 36.98 -4.08
CA GLY A 61 -0.69 36.36 -5.21
C GLY A 61 -1.01 34.91 -4.85
N GLU A 62 -2.17 34.40 -5.30
CA GLU A 62 -2.53 33.01 -5.06
C GLU A 62 -1.36 32.10 -5.48
N LYS A 63 -0.83 31.33 -4.52
CA LYS A 63 0.23 30.37 -4.79
C LYS A 63 -0.28 29.35 -5.80
N LYS A 64 0.61 28.93 -6.70
CA LYS A 64 0.30 27.83 -7.61
C LYS A 64 0.06 26.57 -6.80
N LYS A 65 -1.06 25.89 -7.03
CA LYS A 65 -1.41 24.63 -6.37
C LYS A 65 -0.76 23.46 -7.10
N GLU A 66 -0.08 22.60 -6.35
CA GLU A 66 0.73 21.53 -6.91
C GLU A 66 0.59 20.21 -6.15
N ILE A 67 0.66 19.11 -6.87
CA ILE A 67 0.82 17.76 -6.31
C ILE A 67 2.15 17.21 -6.79
N ILE A 68 2.94 16.67 -5.86
CA ILE A 68 4.21 16.03 -6.18
C ILE A 68 3.95 14.56 -6.47
N LEU A 69 4.35 14.08 -7.66
CA LEU A 69 4.32 12.67 -8.01
C LEU A 69 5.75 12.15 -7.96
N ILE A 70 6.03 11.14 -7.14
CA ILE A 70 7.38 10.57 -7.03
C ILE A 70 7.44 9.13 -7.54
N GLY A 71 8.38 8.86 -8.44
CA GLY A 71 8.56 7.55 -9.06
C GLY A 71 7.56 7.29 -10.19
N GLY A 72 7.25 6.03 -10.46
CA GLY A 72 6.21 5.60 -11.42
C GLY A 72 6.57 5.74 -12.90
N SER A 73 5.68 5.22 -13.75
CA SER A 73 5.82 5.27 -15.22
C SER A 73 5.34 6.61 -15.79
N LEU A 74 5.82 6.94 -17.00
CA LEU A 74 5.27 8.07 -17.78
C LEU A 74 3.77 7.88 -18.09
N GLY A 75 3.32 6.64 -18.27
CA GLY A 75 1.91 6.28 -18.46
C GLY A 75 1.05 6.73 -17.28
N LYS A 76 1.43 6.31 -16.06
CA LYS A 76 0.76 6.68 -14.81
C LYS A 76 0.75 8.20 -14.58
N ARG A 77 1.88 8.88 -14.81
CA ARG A 77 1.93 10.36 -14.77
C ARG A 77 0.95 10.99 -15.76
N THR A 78 0.93 10.52 -17.00
CA THR A 78 0.06 11.06 -18.06
C THR A 78 -1.41 10.88 -17.71
N MET A 79 -1.78 9.73 -17.14
CA MET A 79 -3.12 9.46 -16.65
C MET A 79 -3.52 10.43 -15.52
N ILE A 80 -2.70 10.54 -14.47
CA ILE A 80 -2.94 11.48 -13.35
C ILE A 80 -3.08 12.91 -13.87
N LYS A 81 -2.20 13.34 -14.77
CA LYS A 81 -2.24 14.67 -15.39
C LYS A 81 -3.55 14.93 -16.14
N LYS A 82 -4.07 13.95 -16.88
CA LYS A 82 -5.37 14.08 -17.56
C LYS A 82 -6.52 14.23 -16.57
N HIS A 83 -6.52 13.48 -15.46
CA HIS A 83 -7.52 13.64 -14.40
C HIS A 83 -7.43 15.02 -13.74
N LEU A 84 -6.23 15.51 -13.42
CA LEU A 84 -6.04 16.86 -12.90
C LEU A 84 -6.58 17.92 -13.87
N GLN A 85 -6.27 17.81 -15.16
CA GLN A 85 -6.77 18.76 -16.16
C GLN A 85 -8.29 18.73 -16.32
N ALA A 86 -8.91 17.55 -16.20
CA ALA A 86 -10.35 17.39 -16.35
C ALA A 86 -11.16 17.85 -15.13
N TYR A 87 -10.67 17.57 -13.92
CA TYR A 87 -11.45 17.76 -12.69
C TYR A 87 -10.90 18.86 -11.77
N PHE A 88 -9.63 19.23 -11.93
CA PHE A 88 -8.91 20.17 -11.06
C PHE A 88 -7.98 21.10 -11.86
N PRO A 89 -8.48 21.89 -12.84
CA PRO A 89 -7.65 22.64 -13.79
C PRO A 89 -6.71 23.68 -13.16
N GLY A 90 -6.93 24.05 -11.89
CA GLY A 90 -6.05 24.93 -11.12
C GLY A 90 -4.90 24.24 -10.40
N VAL A 91 -4.79 22.91 -10.48
CA VAL A 91 -3.76 22.11 -9.82
C VAL A 91 -2.80 21.53 -10.85
N GLN A 92 -1.50 21.70 -10.63
CA GLN A 92 -0.46 21.16 -11.50
C GLN A 92 0.22 19.95 -10.86
N GLU A 93 0.61 18.97 -11.67
CA GLU A 93 1.55 17.94 -11.22
C GLU A 93 2.99 18.46 -11.30
N VAL A 94 3.82 18.00 -10.37
CA VAL A 94 5.27 18.04 -10.47
C VAL A 94 5.78 16.61 -10.35
N TRP A 95 6.24 16.06 -11.46
CA TRP A 95 6.75 14.69 -11.50
C TRP A 95 8.26 14.61 -11.27
N VAL A 96 8.65 13.89 -10.23
CA VAL A 96 10.03 13.44 -9.98
C VAL A 96 10.16 12.03 -10.53
N SER A 97 10.78 11.91 -11.72
CA SER A 97 10.82 10.63 -12.42
C SER A 97 11.78 9.64 -11.74
N PRO A 98 11.53 8.32 -11.83
CA PRO A 98 12.48 7.31 -11.32
C PRO A 98 13.87 7.50 -11.92
N HIS A 99 13.95 7.85 -13.20
CA HIS A 99 15.21 8.06 -13.88
C HIS A 99 16.03 9.22 -13.28
N ASP A 100 15.39 10.32 -12.86
CA ASP A 100 16.08 11.44 -12.19
C ASP A 100 16.59 11.03 -10.81
N LEU A 101 15.88 10.16 -10.12
CA LEU A 101 16.30 9.61 -8.82
C LEU A 101 17.47 8.64 -8.99
N TYR A 102 17.35 7.71 -9.96
CA TYR A 102 18.33 6.65 -10.20
C TYR A 102 19.65 7.16 -10.75
N ARG A 103 19.63 8.16 -11.65
CA ARG A 103 20.85 8.72 -12.24
C ARG A 103 21.77 9.38 -11.20
N ASN A 104 21.19 9.93 -10.14
CA ASN A 104 21.91 10.68 -9.13
C ASN A 104 22.28 9.83 -7.90
N ALA A 105 21.88 8.56 -7.87
CA ALA A 105 22.22 7.64 -6.79
C ALA A 105 23.71 7.31 -6.79
N THR A 106 24.26 7.07 -5.60
CA THR A 106 25.65 6.64 -5.46
C THR A 106 25.72 5.13 -5.39
N THR A 107 26.56 4.48 -6.20
CA THR A 107 26.84 3.05 -6.07
C THR A 107 28.09 2.86 -5.21
N MET A 108 27.94 2.21 -4.06
CA MET A 108 29.09 1.75 -3.27
C MET A 108 29.45 0.33 -3.73
N SER A 109 30.67 0.15 -4.24
CA SER A 109 31.18 -1.20 -4.54
C SER A 109 31.58 -1.88 -3.24
N SER A 110 31.05 -3.07 -2.98
CA SER A 110 31.56 -3.92 -1.91
C SER A 110 32.94 -4.45 -2.34
N GLN A 111 34.02 -3.98 -1.71
CA GLN A 111 35.28 -4.74 -1.70
C GLN A 111 35.10 -5.97 -0.81
N ALA A 112 34.35 -6.95 -1.28
CA ALA A 112 34.31 -8.30 -0.73
C ALA A 112 34.43 -9.26 -1.90
N GLY A 113 35.62 -9.84 -2.08
CA GLY A 113 35.83 -10.88 -3.07
C GLY A 113 34.98 -12.09 -2.72
N VAL A 114 33.89 -12.29 -3.44
CA VAL A 114 33.18 -13.58 -3.45
C VAL A 114 33.94 -14.49 -4.40
N SER A 115 34.89 -15.23 -3.85
CA SER A 115 35.54 -16.35 -4.55
C SER A 115 34.59 -17.54 -4.56
N GLY A 116 33.72 -17.60 -5.55
CA GLY A 116 32.85 -18.74 -5.83
C GLY A 116 32.36 -18.63 -7.27
N GLY A 117 32.90 -19.47 -8.16
CA GLY A 117 32.51 -19.48 -9.57
C GLY A 117 31.03 -19.80 -9.73
N PHE A 118 30.36 -19.03 -10.58
CA PHE A 118 28.96 -19.21 -10.94
C PHE A 118 28.79 -20.29 -12.01
N PRO A 119 27.93 -21.30 -11.78
CA PRO A 119 27.19 -21.92 -12.86
C PRO A 119 25.69 -21.93 -12.51
N GLY A 120 24.97 -20.88 -12.90
CA GLY A 120 23.51 -20.81 -12.80
C GLY A 120 22.97 -20.15 -14.07
N LYS A 121 22.04 -20.81 -14.76
CA LYS A 121 21.50 -20.36 -16.06
C LYS A 121 20.73 -19.05 -15.88
N THR A 122 21.29 -17.96 -16.37
CA THR A 122 20.65 -16.64 -16.36
C THR A 122 19.48 -16.63 -17.34
N TYR A 123 18.25 -16.46 -16.85
CA TYR A 123 17.16 -15.99 -17.68
C TYR A 123 17.30 -14.47 -17.85
N ALA A 124 17.61 -14.08 -19.08
CA ALA A 124 17.72 -12.69 -19.46
C ALA A 124 16.33 -12.03 -19.42
N VAL A 125 16.14 -11.06 -18.53
CA VAL A 125 15.18 -9.98 -18.80
C VAL A 125 15.77 -9.18 -19.96
N ALA A 126 15.05 -9.14 -21.08
CA ALA A 126 15.46 -8.39 -22.26
C ALA A 126 15.53 -6.88 -21.92
N GLY A 127 16.73 -6.40 -21.67
CA GLY A 127 17.03 -5.02 -21.33
C GLY A 127 18.48 -4.92 -20.88
N SER A 128 19.38 -4.73 -21.84
CA SER A 128 20.82 -4.57 -21.66
C SER A 128 21.18 -3.60 -20.53
N GLN A 129 21.71 -4.10 -19.41
CA GLN A 129 22.63 -3.40 -18.51
C GLN A 129 23.20 -4.43 -17.52
N GLN A 130 24.53 -4.48 -17.41
CA GLN A 130 25.25 -5.38 -16.48
C GLN A 130 24.63 -5.30 -15.08
N ALA A 131 24.25 -6.45 -14.52
CA ALA A 131 23.89 -6.61 -13.12
C ALA A 131 25.13 -6.33 -12.26
N GLY A 132 25.35 -5.05 -11.93
CA GLY A 132 26.40 -4.64 -11.01
C GLY A 132 26.11 -5.17 -9.61
N CYS A 133 27.08 -5.84 -9.00
CA CYS A 133 27.08 -6.11 -7.57
C CYS A 133 27.47 -4.80 -6.86
N GLY A 134 26.60 -4.27 -6.00
CA GLY A 134 26.83 -3.02 -5.28
C GLY A 134 25.60 -2.53 -4.54
N ILE A 135 25.82 -1.77 -3.47
CA ILE A 135 24.75 -1.11 -2.71
C ILE A 135 24.43 0.21 -3.39
N VAL A 136 23.19 0.37 -3.83
CA VAL A 136 22.69 1.63 -4.39
C VAL A 136 22.15 2.50 -3.26
N ASP A 137 22.81 3.63 -3.01
CA ASP A 137 22.41 4.58 -1.97
C ASP A 137 21.70 5.80 -2.56
N TYR A 138 20.47 6.00 -2.11
CA TYR A 138 19.59 7.11 -2.49
C TYR A 138 19.56 8.25 -1.47
N SER A 139 20.18 8.08 -0.29
CA SER A 139 20.05 9.00 0.84
C SER A 139 20.35 10.46 0.47
N GLY A 140 21.49 10.70 -0.18
CA GLY A 140 21.89 12.05 -0.61
C GLY A 140 20.96 12.67 -1.66
N VAL A 141 20.38 11.85 -2.55
CA VAL A 141 19.41 12.32 -3.56
C VAL A 141 18.11 12.73 -2.89
N LEU A 142 17.62 11.90 -1.97
CA LEU A 142 16.38 12.15 -1.25
C LEU A 142 16.50 13.35 -0.31
N ASP A 143 17.64 13.52 0.38
CA ASP A 143 17.89 14.69 1.23
C ASP A 143 17.96 16.00 0.42
N CYS A 144 18.53 15.97 -0.80
CA CYS A 144 18.49 17.13 -1.71
C CYS A 144 17.06 17.44 -2.15
N LEU A 145 16.31 16.41 -2.57
CA LEU A 145 14.92 16.57 -3.00
C LEU A 145 14.02 17.10 -1.88
N GLU A 146 14.21 16.65 -0.64
CA GLU A 146 13.51 17.19 0.52
C GLU A 146 13.74 18.70 0.68
N LYS A 147 15.00 19.15 0.63
CA LYS A 147 15.35 20.57 0.71
C LYS A 147 14.70 21.38 -0.42
N ASP A 148 14.67 20.82 -1.63
CA ASP A 148 14.05 21.46 -2.79
C ASP A 148 12.54 21.60 -2.61
N LEU A 149 11.86 20.55 -2.13
CA LEU A 149 10.41 20.58 -1.88
C LEU A 149 10.03 21.53 -0.74
N ILE A 150 10.84 21.58 0.34
CA ILE A 150 10.67 22.57 1.42
C ILE A 150 10.89 23.99 0.91
N THR A 151 11.86 24.21 0.02
CA THR A 151 12.08 25.53 -0.57
C THR A 151 10.91 25.91 -1.49
N ARG A 152 10.42 24.94 -2.27
CA ARG A 152 9.29 25.11 -3.20
C ARG A 152 7.97 25.45 -2.50
N SER A 153 7.70 24.90 -1.31
CA SER A 153 6.48 25.21 -0.56
C SER A 153 6.36 26.70 -0.14
N ARG A 154 7.46 27.46 -0.22
CA ARG A 154 7.46 28.91 0.01
C ARG A 154 6.77 29.67 -1.13
N THR A 155 6.81 29.17 -2.36
CA THR A 155 6.28 29.84 -3.56
C THR A 155 5.11 29.12 -4.22
N SER A 156 4.93 27.82 -3.95
CA SER A 156 3.79 27.00 -4.37
C SER A 156 3.06 26.40 -3.16
N ASP A 157 1.76 26.13 -3.33
CA ASP A 157 0.93 25.42 -2.37
C ASP A 157 0.97 23.93 -2.70
N ILE A 158 1.82 23.19 -1.98
CA ILE A 158 1.97 21.75 -2.17
C ILE A 158 0.83 21.04 -1.44
N LEU A 159 -0.07 20.44 -2.20
CA LEU A 159 -1.28 19.79 -1.67
C LEU A 159 -1.01 18.36 -1.20
N GLY A 160 0.05 17.72 -1.69
CA GLY A 160 0.43 16.37 -1.28
C GLY A 160 1.56 15.77 -2.10
N VAL A 161 2.10 14.67 -1.58
CA VAL A 161 3.12 13.85 -2.24
C VAL A 161 2.54 12.46 -2.47
N VAL A 162 2.47 12.03 -3.72
CA VAL A 162 1.89 10.74 -4.12
C VAL A 162 3.03 9.80 -4.53
N PRO A 163 3.33 8.77 -3.74
CA PRO A 163 4.26 7.73 -4.15
C PRO A 163 3.62 6.89 -5.25
N MET A 164 4.38 6.61 -6.30
CA MET A 164 3.94 5.78 -7.43
C MET A 164 4.70 4.45 -7.56
N LEU A 165 5.67 4.22 -6.67
CA LEU A 165 6.47 3.01 -6.49
C LEU A 165 6.70 2.77 -4.98
N ASP A 166 6.91 1.52 -4.61
CA ASP A 166 6.96 1.07 -3.22
C ASP A 166 8.18 1.62 -2.48
N GLY A 167 9.35 1.62 -3.14
CA GLY A 167 10.57 2.22 -2.59
C GLY A 167 10.48 3.71 -2.21
N PHE A 168 9.49 4.46 -2.72
CA PHE A 168 9.32 5.89 -2.40
C PHE A 168 8.23 6.19 -1.37
N VAL A 169 7.55 5.17 -0.84
CA VAL A 169 6.55 5.35 0.23
C VAL A 169 7.17 6.01 1.48
N PRO A 170 8.31 5.56 2.03
CA PRO A 170 8.89 6.17 3.22
C PRO A 170 9.29 7.63 2.99
N PHE A 171 9.77 7.94 1.78
CA PHE A 171 10.09 9.31 1.41
C PHE A 171 8.84 10.19 1.35
N ALA A 172 7.76 9.72 0.73
CA ALA A 172 6.51 10.47 0.68
C ALA A 172 5.95 10.78 2.08
N ASP A 173 5.98 9.80 3.00
CA ASP A 173 5.57 10.00 4.40
C ASP A 173 6.43 11.05 5.10
N ARG A 174 7.76 10.98 4.94
CA ARG A 174 8.71 11.96 5.50
C ARG A 174 8.44 13.37 5.00
N ILE A 175 8.23 13.55 3.69
CA ILE A 175 7.96 14.88 3.12
C ILE A 175 6.59 15.41 3.54
N CYS A 176 5.55 14.58 3.53
CA CYS A 176 4.23 15.00 4.01
C CYS A 176 4.31 15.45 5.47
N ALA A 177 5.04 14.74 6.33
CA ALA A 177 5.27 15.16 7.71
C ALA A 177 6.06 16.49 7.80
N ALA A 178 7.14 16.64 7.03
CA ALA A 178 7.98 17.86 7.03
C ALA A 178 7.22 19.10 6.54
N LEU A 179 6.25 18.92 5.63
CA LEU A 179 5.41 20.00 5.09
C LEU A 179 4.10 20.21 5.88
N GLY A 180 3.82 19.41 6.91
CA GLY A 180 2.57 19.50 7.69
C GLY A 180 1.33 19.00 6.94
N LEU A 181 1.50 18.14 5.92
CA LEU A 181 0.45 17.59 5.07
C LEU A 181 -0.16 16.31 5.69
N HIS A 182 -0.70 16.45 6.91
CA HIS A 182 -1.18 15.32 7.71
C HIS A 182 -2.35 14.55 7.08
N SER A 183 -3.13 15.19 6.21
CA SER A 183 -4.25 14.56 5.48
C SER A 183 -3.82 13.76 4.24
N CYS A 184 -2.53 13.80 3.89
CA CYS A 184 -2.02 13.25 2.62
C CYS A 184 -0.90 12.22 2.81
N GLY A 185 -0.25 12.19 3.98
CA GLY A 185 0.81 11.22 4.31
C GLY A 185 0.46 10.36 5.52
N ASN A 186 1.20 9.26 5.69
CA ASN A 186 1.10 8.41 6.87
C ASN A 186 2.22 8.74 7.86
N ASN A 187 2.18 8.14 9.05
CA ASN A 187 3.23 8.35 10.05
C ASN A 187 4.58 7.82 9.51
N PRO A 188 5.61 8.67 9.37
CA PRO A 188 6.91 8.25 8.86
C PRO A 188 7.63 7.26 9.79
N LEU A 189 7.29 7.24 11.09
CA LEU A 189 7.85 6.29 12.05
C LEU A 189 7.33 4.85 11.84
N THR A 190 6.29 4.67 11.03
CA THR A 190 5.70 3.37 10.74
C THR A 190 5.72 3.05 9.25
N SER A 191 6.54 3.72 8.44
CA SER A 191 6.65 3.44 7.00
C SER A 191 7.03 2.00 6.71
N ASP A 192 7.91 1.42 7.52
CA ASP A 192 8.32 0.02 7.33
C ASP A 192 7.19 -0.98 7.55
N HIS A 193 6.12 -0.61 8.27
CA HIS A 193 4.94 -1.48 8.47
C HIS A 193 4.18 -1.75 7.17
N ARG A 194 4.42 -0.94 6.13
CA ARG A 194 3.76 -0.99 4.81
C ARG A 194 4.75 -1.09 3.64
N THR A 195 6.02 -1.38 3.91
CA THR A 195 7.05 -1.63 2.87
C THR A 195 7.86 -2.90 3.15
N ASP A 196 8.04 -3.29 4.42
CA ASP A 196 8.68 -4.56 4.77
C ASP A 196 7.62 -5.67 4.93
N LYS A 197 7.63 -6.62 4.00
CA LYS A 197 6.65 -7.71 3.91
C LYS A 197 6.64 -8.63 5.14
N ALA A 198 7.78 -8.81 5.83
CA ALA A 198 7.80 -9.60 7.05
C ALA A 198 7.28 -8.79 8.25
N LEU A 199 7.56 -7.48 8.29
CA LEU A 199 7.02 -6.60 9.31
C LEU A 199 5.50 -6.45 9.20
N MET A 200 4.94 -6.40 7.99
CA MET A 200 3.48 -6.44 7.76
C MET A 200 2.83 -7.62 8.51
N GLN A 201 3.35 -8.84 8.33
CA GLN A 201 2.79 -10.03 8.99
C GLN A 201 2.92 -9.94 10.52
N ARG A 202 4.02 -9.40 11.05
CA ARG A 202 4.16 -9.15 12.50
C ARG A 202 3.15 -8.11 13.01
N CYS A 203 2.86 -7.06 12.24
CA CYS A 203 1.83 -6.09 12.58
C CYS A 203 0.46 -6.77 12.69
N LEU A 204 0.09 -7.62 11.73
CA LEU A 204 -1.14 -8.41 11.75
C LEU A 204 -1.19 -9.34 12.99
N ALA A 205 -0.11 -10.08 13.25
CA ALA A 205 0.00 -10.95 14.41
C ALA A 205 -0.21 -10.19 15.73
N SER A 206 0.38 -9.00 15.88
CA SER A 206 0.22 -8.16 17.07
C SER A 206 -1.22 -7.67 17.32
N LYS A 207 -2.06 -7.71 16.29
CA LYS A 207 -3.49 -7.35 16.33
C LYS A 207 -4.42 -8.56 16.38
N GLY A 208 -3.88 -9.78 16.44
CA GLY A 208 -4.66 -11.00 16.41
C GLY A 208 -5.35 -11.25 15.07
N LEU A 209 -4.89 -10.61 13.99
CA LEU A 209 -5.38 -10.87 12.64
C LEU A 209 -4.72 -12.14 12.10
N ARG A 210 -5.42 -12.82 11.18
CA ARG A 210 -4.83 -13.91 10.40
C ARG A 210 -3.56 -13.38 9.71
N HIS A 211 -2.45 -14.10 9.86
CA HIS A 211 -1.14 -13.76 9.30
C HIS A 211 -0.40 -15.06 9.01
N CYS A 212 0.55 -15.02 8.08
CA CYS A 212 1.43 -16.16 7.81
C CYS A 212 2.78 -16.01 8.47
N GLU A 213 3.46 -17.12 8.70
CA GLU A 213 4.84 -17.09 9.19
C GLU A 213 5.73 -16.48 8.11
N SER A 214 6.43 -15.41 8.49
CA SER A 214 7.25 -14.62 7.59
C SER A 214 8.39 -13.96 8.34
N ARG A 215 9.62 -14.10 7.82
CA ARG A 215 10.81 -13.52 8.43
C ARG A 215 11.84 -13.11 7.38
N SER A 216 12.59 -12.06 7.68
CA SER A 216 13.70 -11.61 6.85
C SER A 216 15.03 -12.19 7.33
N PHE A 217 15.89 -12.52 6.38
CA PHE A 217 17.23 -13.07 6.61
C PHE A 217 18.24 -12.45 5.66
N THR A 218 19.51 -12.44 6.06
CA THR A 218 20.64 -11.96 5.25
C THR A 218 21.48 -13.10 4.68
N SER A 219 21.16 -14.36 4.98
CA SER A 219 21.78 -15.55 4.40
C SER A 219 20.84 -16.75 4.42
N ALA A 220 21.08 -17.70 3.52
CA ALA A 220 20.33 -18.95 3.46
C ALA A 220 20.50 -19.80 4.74
N ASP A 221 21.70 -19.86 5.31
CA ASP A 221 21.97 -20.63 6.52
C ASP A 221 21.10 -20.19 7.71
N GLN A 222 20.96 -18.87 7.92
CA GLN A 222 20.08 -18.33 8.96
C GLN A 222 18.61 -18.70 8.73
N ALA A 223 18.19 -18.74 7.46
CA ALA A 223 16.83 -19.12 7.09
C ALA A 223 16.56 -20.62 7.28
N LEU A 224 17.55 -21.48 7.03
CA LEU A 224 17.45 -22.93 7.24
C LEU A 224 17.39 -23.32 8.72
N GLU A 225 18.03 -22.53 9.59
CA GLU A 225 17.98 -22.69 11.05
C GLU A 225 16.66 -22.20 11.67
N TRP A 226 15.84 -21.45 10.90
CA TRP A 226 14.60 -20.92 11.41
C TRP A 226 13.60 -22.02 11.74
N LYS A 227 13.29 -22.15 13.04
CA LYS A 227 12.24 -23.04 13.54
C LYS A 227 10.87 -22.50 13.13
N ARG A 228 10.21 -23.21 12.22
CA ARG A 228 8.84 -22.94 11.76
C ARG A 228 7.89 -24.09 12.15
N PRO A 229 6.58 -23.83 12.32
CA PRO A 229 5.62 -24.85 12.75
C PRO A 229 5.51 -26.06 11.81
N SER A 230 5.61 -25.82 10.49
CA SER A 230 5.61 -26.88 9.47
C SER A 230 6.89 -26.82 8.64
N ARG A 231 7.80 -27.79 8.83
CA ARG A 231 9.03 -27.85 8.03
C ARG A 231 8.77 -28.29 6.58
N ASP A 232 7.74 -29.10 6.37
CA ASP A 232 7.47 -29.73 5.07
C ASP A 232 6.61 -28.87 4.14
N SER A 233 6.10 -27.73 4.63
CA SER A 233 5.35 -26.78 3.80
C SER A 233 6.28 -25.99 2.87
N PRO A 234 5.92 -25.82 1.58
CA PRO A 234 6.66 -24.96 0.68
C PRO A 234 6.76 -23.53 1.19
N LEU A 235 7.82 -22.85 0.76
CA LEU A 235 8.11 -21.47 1.12
C LEU A 235 8.10 -20.58 -0.12
N VAL A 236 7.87 -19.30 0.10
CA VAL A 236 8.19 -18.23 -0.84
C VAL A 236 9.40 -17.48 -0.33
N VAL A 237 10.45 -17.42 -1.15
CA VAL A 237 11.61 -16.57 -0.92
C VAL A 237 11.53 -15.40 -1.89
N LYS A 238 11.61 -14.17 -1.39
CA LYS A 238 11.49 -12.95 -2.21
C LYS A 238 12.30 -11.80 -1.63
N PRO A 239 12.79 -10.85 -2.44
CA PRO A 239 13.38 -9.63 -1.92
C PRO A 239 12.43 -8.88 -0.99
N ALA A 240 12.94 -8.31 0.10
CA ALA A 240 12.11 -7.54 1.02
C ALA A 240 11.49 -6.30 0.33
N ASN A 241 12.32 -5.59 -0.44
CA ASN A 241 11.97 -4.31 -1.07
C ASN A 241 12.09 -4.42 -2.60
N SER A 242 11.11 -5.05 -3.25
CA SER A 242 10.97 -5.12 -4.71
C SER A 242 9.47 -5.26 -5.05
N GLY A 243 9.15 -5.26 -6.34
CA GLY A 243 7.79 -5.33 -6.87
C GLY A 243 7.70 -6.13 -8.17
N GLY A 244 6.47 -6.46 -8.58
CA GLY A 244 6.22 -7.05 -9.90
C GLY A 244 6.77 -8.46 -10.11
N CYS A 245 6.69 -9.34 -9.09
CA CYS A 245 7.20 -10.73 -9.11
C CYS A 245 8.74 -10.87 -9.20
N ASP A 246 9.49 -9.78 -9.15
CA ASP A 246 10.95 -9.79 -9.29
C ASP A 246 11.64 -10.51 -8.12
N GLY A 247 12.43 -11.54 -8.44
CA GLY A 247 13.16 -12.36 -7.48
C GLY A 247 12.30 -13.28 -6.59
N VAL A 248 11.03 -13.48 -6.93
CA VAL A 248 10.13 -14.37 -6.18
C VAL A 248 10.37 -15.83 -6.57
N CYS A 249 10.75 -16.67 -5.61
CA CYS A 249 11.00 -18.10 -5.78
C CYS A 249 10.07 -18.90 -4.87
N VAL A 250 9.48 -19.98 -5.39
CA VAL A 250 8.79 -20.99 -4.57
C VAL A 250 9.79 -22.10 -4.26
N CYS A 251 10.11 -22.29 -2.98
CA CYS A 251 11.11 -23.23 -2.52
C CYS A 251 10.44 -24.43 -1.83
N VAL A 252 10.75 -25.64 -2.29
CA VAL A 252 10.22 -26.89 -1.72
C VAL A 252 11.31 -27.64 -0.96
N THR A 253 12.57 -27.46 -1.37
CA THR A 253 13.75 -28.06 -0.79
C THR A 253 14.67 -27.02 -0.15
N ASP A 254 15.58 -27.47 0.71
CA ASP A 254 16.61 -26.62 1.29
C ASP A 254 17.57 -26.10 0.20
N GLU A 255 17.80 -26.88 -0.85
CA GLU A 255 18.55 -26.47 -2.05
C GLU A 255 17.87 -25.32 -2.80
N ASP A 256 16.56 -25.41 -3.05
CA ASP A 256 15.80 -24.31 -3.70
C ASP A 256 15.93 -23.00 -2.91
N LEU A 257 15.96 -23.09 -1.57
CA LEU A 257 16.13 -21.93 -0.71
C LEU A 257 17.53 -21.34 -0.88
N ARG A 258 18.59 -22.16 -0.90
CA ARG A 258 19.96 -21.66 -1.13
C ARG A 258 20.09 -20.99 -2.49
N ASP A 259 19.60 -21.63 -3.54
CA ASP A 259 19.62 -21.10 -4.90
C ASP A 259 18.90 -19.74 -4.98
N ALA A 260 17.74 -19.61 -4.31
CA ALA A 260 17.02 -18.35 -4.26
C ALA A 260 17.82 -17.21 -3.59
N PHE A 261 18.63 -17.50 -2.56
CA PHE A 261 19.53 -16.50 -1.97
C PHE A 261 20.70 -16.16 -2.90
N ASP A 262 21.35 -17.16 -3.49
CA ASP A 262 22.52 -16.98 -4.35
C ASP A 262 22.19 -16.18 -5.62
N ASP A 263 20.99 -16.39 -6.18
CA ASP A 263 20.52 -15.70 -7.36
C ASP A 263 20.14 -14.24 -7.08
N ASN A 264 19.64 -13.93 -5.88
CA ASN A 264 19.00 -12.64 -5.58
C ASN A 264 19.78 -11.72 -4.64
N MET A 265 20.54 -12.23 -3.67
CA MET A 265 21.22 -11.40 -2.68
C MET A 265 22.23 -10.45 -3.35
N TYR A 266 22.23 -9.20 -2.87
CA TYR A 266 23.07 -8.10 -3.37
C TYR A 266 22.91 -7.78 -4.87
N ARG A 267 21.91 -8.35 -5.54
CA ARG A 267 21.50 -7.93 -6.88
C ARG A 267 20.70 -6.63 -6.79
N VAL A 268 20.81 -5.83 -7.84
CA VAL A 268 19.93 -4.69 -8.07
C VAL A 268 18.64 -5.21 -8.68
N ASN A 269 17.52 -4.94 -8.01
CA ASN A 269 16.20 -5.45 -8.36
C ASN A 269 15.46 -4.56 -9.35
N ALA A 270 14.22 -4.92 -9.70
CA ALA A 270 13.38 -4.20 -10.66
C ALA A 270 13.10 -2.74 -10.24
N GLU A 271 13.14 -2.43 -8.94
CA GLU A 271 13.01 -1.08 -8.39
C GLU A 271 14.34 -0.33 -8.27
N ARG A 272 15.44 -0.90 -8.79
CA ARG A 272 16.81 -0.38 -8.70
C ARG A 272 17.35 -0.29 -7.27
N LEU A 273 16.74 -1.00 -6.33
CA LEU A 273 17.23 -1.17 -4.97
C LEU A 273 18.13 -2.41 -4.89
N THR A 274 19.07 -2.40 -3.95
CA THR A 274 19.90 -3.58 -3.68
C THR A 274 19.17 -4.53 -2.73
N ASN A 275 19.15 -5.81 -3.08
CA ASN A 275 18.60 -6.87 -2.23
C ASN A 275 19.53 -7.17 -1.05
N GLU A 276 19.43 -6.40 0.02
CA GLU A 276 20.27 -6.60 1.22
C GLU A 276 19.73 -7.67 2.18
N LYS A 277 18.46 -8.04 2.03
CA LYS A 277 17.79 -9.09 2.79
C LYS A 277 16.68 -9.73 1.96
N MET A 278 16.45 -11.02 2.21
CA MET A 278 15.36 -11.79 1.62
C MET A 278 14.30 -12.08 2.67
N VAL A 279 13.03 -12.03 2.27
CA VAL A 279 11.89 -12.50 3.06
C VAL A 279 11.65 -13.97 2.71
N VAL A 280 11.56 -14.80 3.74
CA VAL A 280 11.14 -16.20 3.66
C VAL A 280 9.80 -16.31 4.35
N GLN A 281 8.79 -16.75 3.60
CA GLN A 281 7.38 -16.72 3.99
C GLN A 281 6.71 -18.06 3.67
N GLU A 282 5.69 -18.46 4.43
CA GLU A 282 4.84 -19.60 4.05
C GLU A 282 4.23 -19.42 2.65
N TYR A 283 4.21 -20.49 1.87
CA TYR A 283 3.49 -20.50 0.61
C TYR A 283 1.97 -20.54 0.84
N LEU A 284 1.28 -19.51 0.33
CA LEU A 284 -0.18 -19.35 0.50
C LEU A 284 -0.99 -19.92 -0.66
N GLY A 285 -0.35 -20.25 -1.78
CA GLY A 285 -1.03 -20.75 -2.98
C GLY A 285 -1.59 -22.16 -2.84
N ALA A 286 -2.11 -22.68 -3.96
CA ALA A 286 -2.61 -24.04 -4.04
C ALA A 286 -1.45 -25.05 -4.11
N LEU A 287 -1.53 -26.13 -3.32
CA LEU A 287 -0.52 -27.20 -3.31
C LEU A 287 -0.70 -28.22 -4.45
N GLN A 288 -1.83 -28.18 -5.16
CA GLN A 288 -2.10 -28.97 -6.37
C GLN A 288 -2.69 -28.05 -7.44
N GLU A 289 -2.34 -28.28 -8.71
CA GLU A 289 -2.94 -27.55 -9.82
C GLU A 289 -4.44 -27.87 -9.89
N GLN A 290 -5.27 -26.82 -9.82
CA GLN A 290 -6.67 -26.96 -10.19
C GLN A 290 -6.76 -27.03 -11.72
N PRO A 291 -7.52 -27.97 -12.31
CA PRO A 291 -7.78 -27.94 -13.73
C PRO A 291 -8.42 -26.59 -14.09
N PRO A 292 -8.07 -25.98 -15.23
CA PRO A 292 -8.58 -24.66 -15.60
C PRO A 292 -10.11 -24.70 -15.58
N VAL A 293 -10.70 -23.81 -14.79
CA VAL A 293 -12.15 -23.62 -14.76
C VAL A 293 -12.55 -23.20 -16.16
N ARG A 294 -13.09 -24.14 -16.95
CA ARG A 294 -13.72 -23.79 -18.23
C ARG A 294 -14.87 -22.86 -17.90
N ALA A 295 -14.68 -21.56 -18.11
CA ALA A 295 -15.74 -20.57 -18.07
C ALA A 295 -16.89 -21.08 -18.94
N GLY A 296 -17.96 -21.52 -18.30
CA GLY A 296 -19.14 -22.09 -18.93
C GLY A 296 -19.92 -21.00 -19.66
N LEU A 297 -19.38 -20.51 -20.78
CA LEU A 297 -20.12 -19.69 -21.74
C LEU A 297 -20.22 -20.40 -23.10
N ARG A 298 -20.48 -21.71 -23.09
CA ARG A 298 -21.16 -22.34 -24.23
C ARG A 298 -22.65 -22.04 -24.10
N ARG A 299 -23.09 -20.96 -24.74
CA ARG A 299 -24.51 -20.80 -25.10
C ARG A 299 -24.92 -22.06 -25.87
N LYS A 300 -25.67 -22.95 -25.21
CA LYS A 300 -26.37 -24.05 -25.87
C LYS A 300 -27.33 -23.39 -26.86
N ARG A 301 -27.00 -23.39 -28.15
CA ARG A 301 -28.03 -23.19 -29.18
C ARG A 301 -28.92 -24.44 -29.10
N SER A 302 -30.05 -24.32 -28.42
CA SER A 302 -31.16 -25.25 -28.57
C SER A 302 -31.61 -25.22 -30.03
N LYS A 303 -31.37 -26.29 -30.78
CA LYS A 303 -32.20 -26.60 -31.95
C LYS A 303 -33.52 -27.17 -31.44
N PRO A 304 -34.67 -26.73 -31.96
CA PRO A 304 -35.95 -27.34 -31.64
C PRO A 304 -36.07 -28.67 -32.40
N GLY A 305 -36.41 -29.74 -31.69
CA GLY A 305 -36.64 -31.06 -32.25
C GLY A 305 -35.43 -31.97 -32.15
N ASP A 306 -35.33 -32.71 -31.05
CA ASP A 306 -35.04 -34.15 -31.07
C ASP A 306 -35.47 -34.76 -29.73
N GLY A 307 -35.99 -35.97 -29.83
CA GLY A 307 -36.89 -36.61 -28.88
C GLY A 307 -36.28 -36.99 -27.53
N CYS A 308 -37.22 -37.33 -26.65
CA CYS A 308 -37.02 -37.82 -25.29
C CYS A 308 -36.42 -39.23 -25.31
N GLU A 309 -35.31 -39.46 -24.62
CA GLU A 309 -34.98 -40.73 -23.97
C GLU A 309 -34.17 -40.44 -22.70
N ASP A 310 -34.77 -40.72 -21.54
CA ASP A 310 -34.09 -40.85 -20.25
C ASP A 310 -33.34 -42.19 -20.18
N PRO A 311 -32.18 -42.24 -19.50
CA PRO A 311 -32.08 -43.27 -18.48
C PRO A 311 -31.40 -42.83 -17.17
N ASP A 312 -32.04 -43.29 -16.11
CA ASP A 312 -31.50 -43.71 -14.81
C ASP A 312 -30.90 -42.70 -13.82
N SER A 313 -31.76 -42.44 -12.83
CA SER A 313 -31.48 -42.19 -11.44
C SER A 313 -30.61 -43.28 -10.77
N SER A 314 -29.44 -42.91 -10.25
CA SER A 314 -28.99 -43.28 -8.88
C SER A 314 -27.55 -42.85 -8.62
N SER A 315 -27.34 -41.87 -7.73
CA SER A 315 -26.35 -41.92 -6.64
C SER A 315 -26.39 -40.62 -5.84
N SER A 316 -27.15 -40.65 -4.75
CA SER A 316 -27.00 -39.70 -3.65
C SER A 316 -25.71 -40.01 -2.90
N GLY A 317 -24.58 -39.52 -3.42
CA GLY A 317 -23.33 -39.43 -2.67
C GLY A 317 -23.29 -38.10 -1.93
N ALA A 318 -23.27 -38.13 -0.60
CA ALA A 318 -22.92 -36.96 0.20
C ALA A 318 -21.55 -36.43 -0.27
N PRO A 319 -21.33 -35.10 -0.36
CA PRO A 319 -20.06 -34.57 -0.80
C PRO A 319 -18.98 -34.99 0.20
N ALA A 320 -18.01 -35.76 -0.27
CA ALA A 320 -16.79 -36.03 0.47
C ALA A 320 -16.14 -34.69 0.87
N GLU A 321 -15.71 -34.56 2.12
CA GLU A 321 -14.92 -33.41 2.57
C GLU A 321 -13.76 -33.20 1.59
N ALA A 322 -13.76 -32.05 0.93
CA ALA A 322 -12.69 -31.64 0.04
C ALA A 322 -11.37 -31.72 0.80
N THR A 323 -10.45 -32.59 0.35
CA THR A 323 -9.09 -32.64 0.89
C THR A 323 -8.49 -31.24 0.83
N GLU A 324 -7.68 -30.87 1.82
CA GLU A 324 -7.08 -29.52 1.95
C GLU A 324 -6.41 -29.02 0.65
N SER A 325 -5.96 -29.96 -0.20
CA SER A 325 -5.37 -29.73 -1.52
C SER A 325 -6.33 -29.32 -2.66
N SER A 326 -7.64 -29.45 -2.49
CA SER A 326 -8.66 -29.24 -3.54
C SER A 326 -9.47 -27.96 -3.40
N ARG A 327 -9.20 -27.16 -2.36
CA ARG A 327 -9.90 -25.89 -2.14
C ARG A 327 -9.52 -24.86 -3.20
N PRO A 328 -10.49 -24.11 -3.76
CA PRO A 328 -10.20 -23.04 -4.70
C PRO A 328 -9.27 -22.01 -4.04
N CYS A 329 -8.31 -21.53 -4.82
CA CYS A 329 -7.31 -20.59 -4.36
C CYS A 329 -7.24 -19.42 -5.34
N PHE A 330 -7.54 -18.22 -4.83
CA PHE A 330 -7.59 -17.00 -5.60
C PHE A 330 -6.71 -15.94 -4.97
N GLU A 331 -6.05 -15.19 -5.84
CA GLU A 331 -5.36 -13.96 -5.44
C GLU A 331 -6.27 -12.78 -5.74
N PHE A 332 -6.56 -11.99 -4.70
CA PHE A 332 -7.33 -10.76 -4.78
C PHE A 332 -6.42 -9.56 -4.65
N ILE A 333 -6.69 -8.54 -5.45
CA ILE A 333 -6.15 -7.19 -5.28
C ILE A 333 -7.30 -6.31 -4.83
N VAL A 334 -7.18 -5.73 -3.64
CA VAL A 334 -8.14 -4.78 -3.08
C VAL A 334 -7.48 -3.41 -3.08
N ASN A 335 -7.90 -2.56 -4.03
CA ASN A 335 -7.43 -1.19 -4.14
C ASN A 335 -8.32 -0.27 -3.32
N THR A 336 -7.70 0.56 -2.48
CA THR A 336 -8.39 1.47 -1.59
C THR A 336 -7.81 2.87 -1.64
N VAL A 337 -8.55 3.84 -1.11
CA VAL A 337 -8.09 5.18 -0.76
C VAL A 337 -8.51 5.47 0.67
N SER A 338 -7.60 6.02 1.47
CA SER A 338 -7.82 6.31 2.88
C SER A 338 -7.73 7.80 3.18
N VAL A 339 -8.54 8.27 4.11
CA VAL A 339 -8.47 9.63 4.67
C VAL A 339 -8.71 9.54 6.18
N ASP A 340 -7.75 9.99 6.97
CA ASP A 340 -7.80 9.95 8.44
C ASP A 340 -8.15 8.56 9.02
N GLY A 341 -7.77 7.47 8.35
CA GLY A 341 -8.08 6.09 8.74
C GLY A 341 -9.45 5.60 8.29
N HIS A 342 -10.22 6.40 7.58
CA HIS A 342 -11.42 5.94 6.88
C HIS A 342 -11.03 5.38 5.53
N HIS A 343 -11.22 4.07 5.34
CA HIS A 343 -10.88 3.35 4.12
C HIS A 343 -12.08 3.28 3.17
N LEU A 344 -11.85 3.64 1.91
CA LEU A 344 -12.80 3.51 0.83
C LEU A 344 -12.27 2.54 -0.21
N LEU A 345 -13.14 1.63 -0.62
CA LEU A 345 -12.85 0.69 -1.69
C LEU A 345 -12.95 1.40 -3.04
N SER A 346 -11.91 1.30 -3.87
CA SER A 346 -11.88 1.82 -5.23
C SER A 346 -12.30 0.74 -6.23
N ASP A 347 -11.56 -0.38 -6.23
CA ASP A 347 -11.76 -1.46 -7.17
C ASP A 347 -11.16 -2.77 -6.65
N ILE A 348 -11.66 -3.89 -7.17
CA ILE A 348 -11.24 -5.23 -6.79
C ILE A 348 -10.88 -5.99 -8.06
N TRP A 349 -9.77 -6.72 -7.98
CA TRP A 349 -9.35 -7.66 -9.01
C TRP A 349 -9.16 -9.04 -8.41
N ARG A 350 -9.37 -10.05 -9.24
CA ARG A 350 -9.09 -11.45 -8.94
C ARG A 350 -8.22 -12.05 -10.03
N GLY A 351 -7.30 -12.90 -9.62
CA GLY A 351 -6.54 -13.75 -10.52
C GLY A 351 -6.24 -15.10 -9.87
N THR A 352 -5.52 -15.94 -10.60
CA THR A 352 -4.87 -17.13 -10.04
C THR A 352 -3.58 -16.75 -9.32
N PRO A 353 -3.13 -17.53 -8.32
CA PRO A 353 -1.82 -17.31 -7.70
C PRO A 353 -0.70 -17.18 -8.75
N LYS A 354 0.05 -16.08 -8.68
CA LYS A 354 1.14 -15.79 -9.64
C LYS A 354 2.31 -16.76 -9.50
N ALA A 355 2.62 -17.14 -8.26
CA ALA A 355 3.67 -18.10 -7.93
C ALA A 355 3.07 -19.50 -7.80
N LYS A 356 3.45 -20.41 -8.71
CA LYS A 356 2.94 -21.79 -8.76
C LYS A 356 4.02 -22.78 -8.30
N LEU A 357 3.62 -23.80 -7.56
CA LEU A 357 4.53 -24.86 -7.12
C LEU A 357 5.17 -25.56 -8.33
N GLY A 358 6.50 -25.72 -8.33
CA GLY A 358 7.22 -26.33 -9.45
C GLY A 358 7.42 -25.43 -10.67
N SER A 359 6.99 -24.17 -10.61
CA SER A 359 7.30 -23.14 -11.61
C SER A 359 8.40 -22.23 -11.08
N THR A 360 9.41 -21.97 -11.91
CA THR A 360 10.40 -20.91 -11.66
C THR A 360 9.92 -19.54 -12.13
N GLU A 361 8.76 -19.48 -12.80
CA GLU A 361 8.18 -18.25 -13.32
C GLU A 361 7.01 -17.79 -12.45
N CYS A 362 7.04 -16.53 -12.02
CA CYS A 362 5.92 -15.83 -11.39
C CYS A 362 5.21 -15.03 -12.49
N LEU A 363 4.11 -15.60 -12.99
CA LEU A 363 3.39 -15.06 -14.14
C LEU A 363 1.97 -14.67 -13.76
N TYR A 364 1.58 -13.49 -14.25
CA TYR A 364 0.18 -13.11 -14.32
C TYR A 364 -0.46 -13.92 -15.43
N ASP A 365 -1.36 -14.83 -15.06
CA ASP A 365 -2.14 -15.58 -16.03
C ASP A 365 -3.29 -14.70 -16.54
N ILE A 366 -4.24 -14.41 -15.65
CA ILE A 366 -5.39 -13.54 -15.91
C ILE A 366 -5.67 -12.72 -14.66
N GLN A 367 -5.95 -11.43 -14.85
CA GLN A 367 -6.59 -10.58 -13.85
C GLN A 367 -7.91 -10.06 -14.40
N GLU A 368 -8.97 -10.21 -13.61
CA GLU A 368 -10.30 -9.73 -13.95
C GLU A 368 -10.81 -8.80 -12.86
N SER A 369 -11.52 -7.77 -13.27
CA SER A 369 -12.24 -6.91 -12.34
C SER A 369 -13.40 -7.68 -11.73
N VAL A 370 -13.55 -7.57 -10.41
CA VAL A 370 -14.61 -8.25 -9.65
C VAL A 370 -15.65 -7.21 -9.26
N PRO A 371 -16.94 -7.39 -9.64
CA PRO A 371 -18.02 -6.57 -9.14
C PRO A 371 -18.11 -6.65 -7.61
N TRP A 372 -18.43 -5.54 -6.96
CA TRP A 372 -18.52 -5.50 -5.49
C TRP A 372 -19.47 -6.56 -4.90
N SER A 373 -20.59 -6.83 -5.59
CA SER A 373 -21.56 -7.87 -5.20
C SER A 373 -21.05 -9.30 -5.28
N GLU A 374 -19.93 -9.53 -5.99
CA GLU A 374 -19.34 -10.85 -6.23
C GLU A 374 -18.04 -11.07 -5.43
N CYS A 375 -17.50 -10.02 -4.81
CA CYS A 375 -16.33 -10.18 -3.95
C CYS A 375 -16.72 -10.78 -2.60
N PRO A 376 -16.02 -11.82 -2.11
CA PRO A 376 -16.22 -12.33 -0.76
C PRO A 376 -16.01 -11.21 0.26
N ARG A 377 -16.97 -11.02 1.15
CA ARG A 377 -16.97 -9.89 2.09
C ARG A 377 -15.77 -9.95 3.04
N GLU A 378 -15.39 -11.15 3.44
CA GLU A 378 -14.22 -11.40 4.28
C GLU A 378 -12.91 -10.87 3.66
N VAL A 379 -12.78 -10.82 2.33
CA VAL A 379 -11.59 -10.27 1.66
C VAL A 379 -11.51 -8.76 1.85
N VAL A 380 -12.65 -8.06 1.70
CA VAL A 380 -12.72 -6.60 1.86
C VAL A 380 -12.57 -6.20 3.33
N ASP A 381 -13.30 -6.88 4.22
CA ASP A 381 -13.23 -6.63 5.67
C ASP A 381 -11.80 -6.89 6.19
N TYR A 382 -11.15 -7.97 5.71
CA TYR A 382 -9.75 -8.27 6.04
C TYR A 382 -8.79 -7.22 5.47
N ALA A 383 -8.98 -6.75 4.24
CA ALA A 383 -8.16 -5.68 3.65
C ALA A 383 -8.19 -4.41 4.52
N PHE A 384 -9.36 -3.97 4.97
CA PHE A 384 -9.47 -2.80 5.86
C PHE A 384 -8.77 -3.02 7.20
N ALA A 385 -8.93 -4.20 7.81
CA ALA A 385 -8.21 -4.53 9.05
C ALA A 385 -6.68 -4.55 8.86
N VAL A 386 -6.19 -4.97 7.69
CA VAL A 386 -4.77 -4.91 7.33
C VAL A 386 -4.28 -3.46 7.25
N LEU A 387 -5.05 -2.57 6.62
CA LEU A 387 -4.69 -1.15 6.51
C LEU A 387 -4.55 -0.50 7.90
N ASP A 388 -5.50 -0.75 8.79
CA ASP A 388 -5.45 -0.31 10.19
C ASP A 388 -4.21 -0.87 10.92
N ALA A 389 -3.96 -2.18 10.78
CA ALA A 389 -2.85 -2.86 11.46
C ALA A 389 -1.47 -2.37 10.98
N THR A 390 -1.35 -2.03 9.70
CA THR A 390 -0.11 -1.52 9.07
C THR A 390 0.03 0.00 9.14
N GLY A 391 -0.95 0.68 9.76
CA GLY A 391 -0.90 2.12 10.01
C GLY A 391 -1.10 2.97 8.76
N VAL A 392 -1.80 2.44 7.75
CA VAL A 392 -2.30 3.25 6.63
C VAL A 392 -3.46 4.09 7.16
N ARG A 393 -3.37 5.40 7.00
CA ARG A 393 -4.40 6.38 7.35
C ARG A 393 -4.80 7.25 6.17
N ASN A 394 -3.86 7.56 5.30
CA ASN A 394 -4.03 8.49 4.19
C ASN A 394 -3.44 7.94 2.89
N GLY A 395 -4.11 8.25 1.77
CA GLY A 395 -3.66 7.94 0.42
C GLY A 395 -4.13 6.60 -0.11
N ALA A 396 -3.69 6.27 -1.32
CA ALA A 396 -4.01 5.01 -1.97
C ALA A 396 -3.27 3.82 -1.32
N ALA A 397 -3.91 2.66 -1.29
CA ALA A 397 -3.26 1.41 -0.99
C ALA A 397 -3.68 0.30 -1.96
N HIS A 398 -2.72 -0.53 -2.33
CA HIS A 398 -2.86 -1.70 -3.18
C HIS A 398 -2.53 -2.93 -2.33
N THR A 399 -3.55 -3.71 -2.02
CA THR A 399 -3.43 -4.82 -1.07
C THR A 399 -3.63 -6.14 -1.81
N GLU A 400 -2.62 -7.01 -1.78
CA GLU A 400 -2.68 -8.35 -2.38
C GLU A 400 -3.00 -9.37 -1.29
N ILE A 401 -4.06 -10.15 -1.48
CA ILE A 401 -4.62 -11.09 -0.51
C ILE A 401 -4.80 -12.44 -1.18
N MET A 402 -4.42 -13.51 -0.48
CA MET A 402 -4.74 -14.87 -0.88
C MET A 402 -6.01 -15.33 -0.17
N LEU A 403 -6.93 -15.95 -0.90
CA LEU A 403 -8.09 -16.66 -0.37
C LEU A 403 -8.04 -18.13 -0.79
N ARG A 404 -7.86 -19.04 0.17
CA ARG A 404 -7.81 -20.49 -0.06
C ARG A 404 -8.92 -21.20 0.71
N GLY A 405 -10.00 -21.55 0.02
CA GLY A 405 -11.26 -21.87 0.70
C GLY A 405 -11.71 -20.68 1.54
N ASP A 406 -11.80 -20.85 2.85
CA ASP A 406 -12.17 -19.79 3.81
C ASP A 406 -10.96 -19.12 4.48
N ASP A 407 -9.73 -19.51 4.11
CA ASP A 407 -8.50 -18.96 4.69
C ASP A 407 -8.05 -17.70 3.93
N VAL A 408 -8.32 -16.52 4.51
CA VAL A 408 -7.92 -15.22 3.97
C VAL A 408 -6.61 -14.76 4.61
N CYS A 409 -5.57 -14.55 3.80
CA CYS A 409 -4.26 -14.18 4.31
C CYS A 409 -3.58 -13.12 3.43
N LEU A 410 -2.87 -12.19 4.08
CA LEU A 410 -2.17 -11.11 3.41
C LEU A 410 -0.96 -11.67 2.64
N ILE A 411 -0.81 -11.27 1.38
CA ILE A 411 0.44 -11.44 0.64
C ILE A 411 1.32 -10.22 0.88
N GLU A 412 0.78 -9.03 0.64
CA GLU A 412 1.43 -7.72 0.88
C GLU A 412 0.43 -6.56 0.83
N VAL A 413 0.81 -5.43 1.43
CA VAL A 413 0.15 -4.13 1.23
C VAL A 413 1.17 -3.12 0.73
N ASN A 414 0.77 -2.31 -0.24
CA ASN A 414 1.59 -1.27 -0.81
C ASN A 414 0.84 0.07 -0.74
N ALA A 415 1.26 1.00 0.11
CA ALA A 415 0.57 2.30 0.32
C ALA A 415 0.88 3.32 -0.80
N ARG A 416 0.52 2.96 -2.03
CA ARG A 416 0.70 3.75 -3.24
C ARG A 416 -0.36 3.38 -4.28
N VAL A 417 -0.41 4.17 -5.35
CA VAL A 417 -1.23 3.88 -6.53
C VAL A 417 -0.79 2.57 -7.19
N ALA A 418 -1.74 1.66 -7.45
CA ALA A 418 -1.54 0.38 -8.13
C ALA A 418 -0.69 0.48 -9.40
N GLY A 419 0.05 -0.60 -9.68
CA GLY A 419 0.78 -0.77 -10.93
C GLY A 419 -0.15 -0.85 -12.15
N GLU A 420 0.41 -0.69 -13.34
CA GLU A 420 -0.31 -0.95 -14.59
C GLU A 420 -0.45 -2.48 -14.77
N VAL A 421 -1.65 -2.95 -15.12
CA VAL A 421 -1.86 -4.34 -15.53
C VAL A 421 -1.19 -4.53 -16.90
N ARG A 422 -0.23 -5.46 -16.99
CA ARG A 422 0.46 -5.77 -18.25
C ARG A 422 -0.32 -6.81 -19.05
N GLY A 423 -0.74 -6.49 -20.28
CA GLY A 423 -1.25 -7.46 -21.26
C GLY A 423 -2.22 -6.90 -22.30
N ASP A 424 -2.18 -7.45 -23.51
CA ASP A 424 -3.02 -7.10 -24.67
C ASP A 424 -4.50 -7.54 -24.54
N LEU A 425 -4.87 -8.21 -23.44
CA LEU A 425 -6.20 -8.79 -23.18
C LEU A 425 -6.99 -8.02 -22.10
N LEU A 426 -6.73 -6.73 -21.94
CA LEU A 426 -7.51 -5.86 -21.05
C LEU A 426 -8.94 -5.67 -21.57
N ARG A 427 -9.90 -6.41 -20.99
CA ARG A 427 -11.32 -6.02 -21.05
C ARG A 427 -11.59 -4.89 -20.05
N ARG A 428 -11.46 -3.66 -20.55
CA ARG A 428 -12.17 -2.43 -20.13
C ARG A 428 -12.10 -1.89 -18.69
N ALA A 429 -11.47 -2.54 -17.73
CA ALA A 429 -11.12 -1.89 -16.47
C ALA A 429 -9.62 -1.62 -16.47
N THR A 430 -9.20 -0.46 -15.99
CA THR A 430 -7.79 -0.10 -15.87
C THR A 430 -7.64 0.70 -14.54
N PRO A 431 -6.44 0.77 -13.91
CA PRO A 431 -6.20 1.39 -12.58
C PRO A 431 -6.52 2.90 -12.42
N GLN A 432 -7.22 3.50 -13.39
CA GLN A 432 -7.62 4.91 -13.48
C GLN A 432 -8.48 5.30 -12.29
N GLN A 433 -9.39 4.40 -11.86
CA GLN A 433 -10.34 4.70 -10.81
C GLN A 433 -9.63 5.02 -9.49
N GLN A 434 -8.67 4.17 -9.07
CA GLN A 434 -7.91 4.41 -7.84
C GLN A 434 -7.12 5.71 -7.88
N SER A 435 -6.47 6.00 -9.02
CA SER A 435 -5.70 7.24 -9.17
C SER A 435 -6.62 8.46 -9.13
N PHE A 436 -7.79 8.37 -9.77
CA PHE A 436 -8.80 9.42 -9.71
C PHE A 436 -9.34 9.61 -8.29
N ASP A 437 -9.71 8.54 -7.59
CA ASP A 437 -10.23 8.59 -6.24
C ASP A 437 -9.20 9.19 -5.28
N GLN A 438 -7.93 8.81 -5.39
CA GLN A 438 -6.88 9.40 -4.57
C GLN A 438 -6.75 10.91 -4.82
N LEU A 439 -6.77 11.36 -6.07
CA LEU A 439 -6.72 12.78 -6.39
C LEU A 439 -7.98 13.50 -5.91
N TYR A 440 -9.14 12.89 -6.09
CA TYR A 440 -10.42 13.41 -5.64
C TYR A 440 -10.39 13.65 -4.14
N TRP A 441 -9.99 12.65 -3.36
CA TRP A 441 -9.86 12.78 -1.92
C TRP A 441 -8.74 13.74 -1.54
N LEU A 442 -7.57 13.72 -2.15
CA LEU A 442 -6.49 14.64 -1.79
C LEU A 442 -6.88 16.12 -2.04
N LEU A 443 -7.70 16.38 -3.06
CA LEU A 443 -8.07 17.74 -3.47
C LEU A 443 -9.41 18.22 -2.89
N LEU A 444 -10.30 17.30 -2.51
CA LEU A 444 -11.63 17.61 -1.99
C LEU A 444 -11.84 17.19 -0.56
N SER A 445 -10.99 16.34 0.05
CA SER A 445 -11.06 15.98 1.48
C SER A 445 -10.95 17.26 2.28
N PRO A 446 -12.06 17.72 2.84
CA PRO A 446 -12.07 19.01 3.44
C PRO A 446 -11.80 18.79 4.93
N HIS A 447 -10.75 19.42 5.44
CA HIS A 447 -10.79 20.01 6.78
C HIS A 447 -11.85 21.15 6.87
N LYS A 448 -13.00 20.96 6.22
CA LYS A 448 -14.30 21.62 6.41
C LYS A 448 -15.38 20.56 6.18
N THR A 449 -15.90 20.04 7.27
CA THR A 449 -17.10 19.19 7.36
C THR A 449 -17.01 17.77 6.77
N LEU A 450 -16.61 16.81 7.62
CA LEU A 450 -17.25 15.50 7.63
C LEU A 450 -18.14 15.40 8.88
N GLY A 451 -19.30 16.05 8.76
CA GLY A 451 -20.55 15.64 9.42
C GLY A 451 -21.46 14.91 8.41
N VAL A 452 -20.87 14.25 7.41
CA VAL A 452 -21.61 13.46 6.43
C VAL A 452 -21.48 12.01 6.81
N SER A 453 -22.60 11.44 7.26
CA SER A 453 -22.84 10.01 7.40
C SER A 453 -22.34 9.29 6.14
N THR A 454 -21.39 8.39 6.31
CA THR A 454 -20.74 7.54 5.29
C THR A 454 -21.69 6.50 4.66
N ARG A 455 -23.00 6.78 4.64
CA ARG A 455 -24.00 5.94 3.96
C ARG A 455 -24.51 6.52 2.62
N ASP A 456 -24.27 7.81 2.34
CA ASP A 456 -24.86 8.47 1.16
C ASP A 456 -23.85 8.98 0.12
N ALA A 457 -22.53 8.77 0.32
CA ALA A 457 -21.54 9.03 -0.72
C ALA A 457 -21.46 7.83 -1.68
N ASP A 458 -22.58 7.58 -2.35
CA ASP A 458 -22.71 6.52 -3.34
C ASP A 458 -21.97 6.93 -4.63
N ILE A 459 -20.66 6.68 -4.67
CA ILE A 459 -19.83 6.81 -5.88
C ILE A 459 -20.31 5.83 -6.97
N SER A 460 -21.13 4.82 -6.63
CA SER A 460 -21.73 3.91 -7.60
C SER A 460 -22.68 4.60 -8.60
N SER A 461 -23.18 5.81 -8.30
CA SER A 461 -24.12 6.50 -9.18
C SER A 461 -23.45 7.23 -10.37
N ARG A 462 -22.13 7.12 -10.56
CA ARG A 462 -21.38 7.86 -11.60
C ARG A 462 -20.42 7.03 -12.46
N VAL A 463 -20.48 5.69 -12.43
CA VAL A 463 -19.72 4.83 -13.35
C VAL A 463 -20.62 3.86 -14.08
#